data_AF-A0A498NPS0-F1
#
_entry.id   AF-A0A498NPS0-F1
#
_cell.length_a   1.000
_cell.length_b   1.000
_cell.length_c   1.000
_cell.angle_alpha   90.00
_cell.angle_beta   90.00
_cell.angle_gamma   90.00
#
_symmetry.space_group_name_H-M   'P 1'
#
loop_
_entity.id
_entity.type
_entity.pdbx_description
1 polymer ?
#
loop_
_entity_poly.entity_id
_entity_poly.type
_entity_poly.pdbx_seq_one_letter_code
_entity_poly.pdbx_strand_id
1 'polypeptide(L)'
;MDEFFEPRFDYDFTNTSNNSICMRGNEPYKRPCGWYRIALKVLNKYPDGNTWLGTDGWRSHSVAGEWPVSYHGTSVEGATGITKTHYTAGPRQLYGRGIYSTYDIEEAFGYSKEFTSKKNGKKYRVLMQNRINPVMRKVCDRKDYWLIEIPEGTSSAVEKEIVEKSIRPYGILLKEV
;
A
#
# COMPACT_ATOMS: atom_id res chain seq x y z
N MET A 1 -1.79 15.00 -15.27
CA MET A 1 -1.06 14.45 -14.11
C MET A 1 -1.92 14.49 -12.84
N ASP A 2 -2.89 15.42 -12.75
CA ASP A 2 -3.81 15.60 -11.60
C ASP A 2 -4.93 14.56 -11.40
N GLU A 3 -5.14 13.60 -12.30
CA GLU A 3 -6.29 12.69 -12.19
C GLU A 3 -6.11 11.59 -11.13
N PHE A 4 -4.86 11.19 -10.85
CA PHE A 4 -4.54 10.08 -9.94
C PHE A 4 -4.09 10.51 -8.55
N PHE A 5 -3.68 11.77 -8.38
CA PHE A 5 -3.07 12.27 -7.15
C PHE A 5 -3.99 13.25 -6.44
N GLU A 6 -3.80 13.37 -5.14
CA GLU A 6 -4.53 14.32 -4.29
C GLU A 6 -3.53 15.01 -3.35
N PRO A 7 -2.74 15.98 -3.89
CA PRO A 7 -1.57 16.53 -3.19
C PRO A 7 -1.87 17.18 -1.84
N ARG A 8 -3.12 17.58 -1.58
CA ARG A 8 -3.53 18.11 -0.26
C ARG A 8 -3.37 17.10 0.88
N PHE A 9 -3.25 15.80 0.58
CA PHE A 9 -3.00 14.73 1.55
C PHE A 9 -1.56 14.19 1.49
N ASP A 10 -0.68 14.79 0.68
CA ASP A 10 0.75 14.50 0.71
C ASP A 10 1.28 14.74 2.13
N TYR A 11 2.28 13.97 2.53
CA TYR A 11 2.87 14.13 3.85
C TYR A 11 4.34 13.78 3.85
N ASP A 12 5.14 14.69 4.40
CA ASP A 12 6.57 14.54 4.50
C ASP A 12 6.96 13.88 5.84
N PHE A 13 7.31 12.59 5.80
CA PHE A 13 7.87 11.89 6.96
C PHE A 13 9.41 11.85 6.95
N THR A 14 10.10 12.52 6.01
CA THR A 14 11.56 12.37 5.79
C THR A 14 12.38 12.70 7.03
N ASN A 15 11.98 13.74 7.78
CA ASN A 15 12.64 14.18 9.02
C ASN A 15 11.90 13.73 10.29
N THR A 16 11.00 12.75 10.18
CA THR A 16 10.24 12.22 11.33
C THR A 16 10.96 11.01 11.92
N SER A 17 11.20 11.02 13.23
CA SER A 17 11.80 9.91 13.99
C SER A 17 10.82 9.25 14.97
N ASN A 18 9.52 9.51 14.79
CA ASN A 18 8.50 9.13 15.76
C ASN A 18 8.13 7.63 15.64
N ASN A 19 8.64 6.86 16.60
CA ASN A 19 8.41 5.42 16.74
C ASN A 19 7.11 5.07 17.50
N SER A 20 6.20 6.03 17.74
CA SER A 20 4.94 5.74 18.42
C SER A 20 4.14 4.70 17.65
N ILE A 21 3.72 3.62 18.34
CA ILE A 21 2.84 2.59 17.78
C ILE A 21 1.54 3.27 17.32
N CYS A 22 1.22 3.08 16.05
CA CYS A 22 -0.02 3.54 15.45
C CYS A 22 -0.84 2.32 15.04
N MET A 23 -2.16 2.44 15.17
CA MET A 23 -3.09 1.38 14.79
C MET A 23 -4.08 1.86 13.75
N ARG A 24 -4.43 0.96 12.84
CA ARG A 24 -5.51 1.12 11.88
C ARG A 24 -6.21 -0.23 11.70
N GLY A 25 -7.54 -0.24 11.69
CA GLY A 25 -8.32 -1.47 11.58
C GLY A 25 -8.01 -2.49 12.67
N ASN A 26 -7.72 -2.00 13.88
CA ASN A 26 -7.28 -2.75 15.06
C ASN A 26 -5.94 -3.49 14.90
N GLU A 27 -5.13 -3.13 13.91
CA GLU A 27 -3.81 -3.71 13.69
C GLU A 27 -2.70 -2.67 13.83
N PRO A 28 -1.57 -3.00 14.46
CA PRO A 28 -0.41 -2.11 14.54
C PRO A 28 0.27 -2.02 13.17
N TYR A 29 0.86 -0.85 12.89
CA TYR A 29 1.74 -0.67 11.73
C TYR A 29 2.86 0.32 12.05
N LYS A 30 4.00 0.17 11.38
CA LYS A 30 5.08 1.15 11.45
C LYS A 30 4.74 2.31 10.53
N ARG A 31 4.66 3.53 11.06
CA ARG A 31 4.53 4.72 10.20
C ARG A 31 5.73 4.82 9.26
N PRO A 32 5.55 5.43 8.08
CA PRO A 32 6.60 5.49 7.07
C PRO A 32 7.63 6.59 7.37
N CYS A 33 8.21 6.59 8.58
CA CYS A 33 9.26 7.52 8.99
C CYS A 33 10.46 7.41 8.04
N GLY A 34 10.98 8.55 7.58
CA GLY A 34 12.03 8.60 6.57
C GLY A 34 11.55 8.53 5.11
N TRP A 35 10.23 8.60 4.87
CA TRP A 35 9.64 8.57 3.52
C TRP A 35 8.82 9.81 3.22
N TYR A 36 8.78 10.22 1.95
CA TYR A 36 7.80 11.19 1.48
C TYR A 36 6.58 10.45 0.93
N ARG A 37 5.38 10.75 1.43
CA ARG A 37 4.13 10.16 0.93
C ARG A 37 3.48 11.09 -0.08
N ILE A 38 3.29 10.58 -1.30
CA ILE A 38 2.44 11.15 -2.33
C ILE A 38 1.07 10.48 -2.23
N ALA A 39 0.00 11.23 -2.02
CA ALA A 39 -1.34 10.72 -1.82
C ALA A 39 -2.05 10.44 -3.15
N LEU A 40 -2.77 9.32 -3.19
CA LEU A 40 -3.60 8.93 -4.32
C LEU A 40 -5.03 9.44 -4.14
N LYS A 41 -5.66 9.82 -5.25
CA LYS A 41 -7.07 10.21 -5.28
C LYS A 41 -7.96 8.97 -5.19
N VAL A 42 -8.44 8.68 -3.98
CA VAL A 42 -9.19 7.44 -3.66
C VAL A 42 -10.58 7.66 -3.07
N LEU A 43 -10.94 8.90 -2.73
CA LEU A 43 -12.27 9.20 -2.21
C LEU A 43 -13.32 8.91 -3.28
N ASN A 44 -14.35 8.16 -2.89
CA ASN A 44 -15.45 7.71 -3.75
C ASN A 44 -15.00 6.86 -4.95
N LYS A 45 -13.79 6.28 -4.89
CA LYS A 45 -13.26 5.39 -5.94
C LYS A 45 -13.91 3.99 -5.90
N TYR A 46 -14.33 3.54 -4.72
CA TYR A 46 -14.84 2.19 -4.49
C TYR A 46 -16.34 2.22 -4.15
N PRO A 47 -17.13 1.22 -4.59
CA PRO A 47 -18.58 1.23 -4.47
C PRO A 47 -19.10 1.12 -3.02
N ASP A 48 -18.27 0.61 -2.11
CA ASP A 48 -18.56 0.47 -0.67
C ASP A 48 -18.16 1.72 0.15
N GLY A 49 -17.90 2.84 -0.53
CA GLY A 49 -17.63 4.13 0.10
C GLY A 49 -16.20 4.27 0.63
N ASN A 50 -16.03 5.11 1.66
CA ASN A 50 -14.71 5.55 2.15
C ASN A 50 -14.35 5.01 3.55
N THR A 51 -15.23 4.23 4.19
CA THR A 51 -15.04 3.75 5.57
C THR A 51 -13.71 3.00 5.75
N TRP A 52 -13.30 2.23 4.74
CA TRP A 52 -12.02 1.51 4.69
C TRP A 52 -10.79 2.39 4.90
N LEU A 53 -10.85 3.68 4.53
CA LEU A 53 -9.74 4.61 4.66
C LEU A 53 -9.61 5.15 6.10
N GLY A 54 -10.74 5.22 6.81
CA GLY A 54 -10.91 5.83 8.12
C GLY A 54 -11.21 7.34 8.05
N THR A 55 -11.21 7.99 9.20
CA THR A 55 -11.37 9.45 9.30
C THR A 55 -10.09 10.19 8.94
N ASP A 56 -10.26 11.41 8.41
CA ASP A 56 -9.17 12.34 8.15
C ASP A 56 -8.52 12.83 9.45
N GLY A 57 -7.27 13.27 9.37
CA GLY A 57 -6.52 13.83 10.47
C GLY A 57 -5.50 12.88 11.14
N TRP A 58 -4.68 13.48 11.99
CA TRP A 58 -3.62 12.78 12.69
C TRP A 58 -4.16 11.96 13.87
N ARG A 59 -3.94 10.64 13.85
CA ARG A 59 -4.33 9.76 14.96
C ARG A 59 -3.48 8.51 15.08
N SER A 60 -3.35 8.03 16.31
CA SER A 60 -2.67 6.78 16.67
C SER A 60 -3.63 5.60 16.89
N HIS A 61 -4.93 5.83 17.08
CA HIS A 61 -5.93 4.80 17.35
C HIS A 61 -6.77 4.45 16.12
N SER A 62 -7.46 3.29 16.16
CA SER A 62 -8.34 2.84 15.08
C SER A 62 -9.73 3.46 15.16
N VAL A 63 -10.41 3.56 14.02
CA VAL A 63 -11.84 3.88 13.94
C VAL A 63 -12.63 2.73 13.35
N ALA A 64 -13.92 2.64 13.67
CA ALA A 64 -14.76 1.53 13.22
C ALA A 64 -14.81 1.41 11.69
N GLY A 65 -14.67 0.18 11.19
CA GLY A 65 -14.79 -0.16 9.76
C GLY A 65 -13.58 0.16 8.88
N GLU A 66 -12.56 0.84 9.39
CA GLU A 66 -11.36 1.09 8.60
C GLU A 66 -10.50 -0.17 8.44
N TRP A 67 -9.68 -0.17 7.41
CA TRP A 67 -8.81 -1.30 7.09
C TRP A 67 -7.38 -1.09 7.61
N PRO A 68 -6.70 -2.18 8.02
CA PRO A 68 -5.28 -2.16 8.37
C PRO A 68 -4.37 -1.57 7.29
N VAL A 69 -3.27 -0.93 7.71
CA VAL A 69 -2.23 -0.46 6.79
C VAL A 69 -1.34 -1.64 6.40
N SER A 70 -0.96 -1.71 5.13
CA SER A 70 0.14 -2.53 4.68
C SER A 70 0.96 -1.85 3.59
N TYR A 71 2.17 -2.35 3.35
CA TYR A 71 3.15 -1.85 2.41
C TYR A 71 3.48 -2.93 1.39
N HIS A 72 3.70 -2.51 0.15
CA HIS A 72 4.13 -3.37 -0.93
C HIS A 72 5.33 -2.74 -1.65
N GLY A 73 6.47 -3.42 -1.63
CA GLY A 73 7.67 -3.01 -2.37
C GLY A 73 7.63 -3.46 -3.82
N THR A 74 7.93 -2.54 -4.73
CA THR A 74 7.89 -2.77 -6.17
C THR A 74 8.89 -1.86 -6.89
N SER A 75 9.03 -2.01 -8.21
CA SER A 75 9.67 -1.00 -9.06
C SER A 75 8.78 0.21 -9.30
N VAL A 76 9.36 1.30 -9.82
CA VAL A 76 8.61 2.51 -10.21
C VAL A 76 7.58 2.23 -11.31
N GLU A 77 7.89 1.32 -12.23
CA GLU A 77 6.96 0.84 -13.26
C GLU A 77 5.79 0.07 -12.64
N GLY A 78 6.07 -0.81 -11.68
CA GLY A 78 5.01 -1.54 -10.97
C GLY A 78 4.11 -0.60 -10.15
N ALA A 79 4.69 0.37 -9.44
CA ALA A 79 3.92 1.40 -8.74
C ALA A 79 3.06 2.23 -9.71
N THR A 80 3.60 2.56 -10.89
CA THR A 80 2.87 3.26 -11.95
C THR A 80 1.71 2.42 -12.48
N GLY A 81 1.93 1.12 -12.71
CA GLY A 81 0.90 0.18 -13.15
C GLY A 81 -0.24 0.08 -12.14
N ILE A 82 0.09 -0.17 -10.87
CA ILE A 82 -0.89 -0.28 -9.78
C ILE A 82 -1.71 1.00 -9.63
N THR A 83 -1.07 2.17 -9.77
CA THR A 83 -1.74 3.47 -9.66
C THR A 83 -2.74 3.71 -10.80
N LYS A 84 -2.36 3.34 -12.03
CA LYS A 84 -3.19 3.57 -13.23
C LYS A 84 -4.30 2.55 -13.39
N THR A 85 -4.09 1.31 -12.96
CA THR A 85 -5.04 0.21 -13.15
C THR A 85 -5.49 -0.37 -11.81
N HIS A 86 -4.76 -1.38 -11.32
CA HIS A 86 -4.99 -2.12 -10.08
C HIS A 86 -3.79 -3.03 -9.82
N TYR A 87 -3.74 -3.66 -8.65
CA TYR A 87 -2.79 -4.75 -8.42
C TYR A 87 -3.10 -5.95 -9.32
N THR A 88 -2.05 -6.68 -9.69
CA THR A 88 -2.15 -8.02 -10.26
C THR A 88 -1.33 -9.00 -9.43
N ALA A 89 -1.66 -10.28 -9.51
CA ALA A 89 -0.90 -11.32 -8.83
C ALA A 89 0.56 -11.32 -9.29
N GLY A 90 1.49 -11.33 -8.33
CA GLY A 90 2.92 -11.34 -8.62
C GLY A 90 3.44 -12.73 -9.01
N PRO A 91 4.66 -12.82 -9.57
CA PRO A 91 5.29 -14.10 -9.91
C PRO A 91 5.77 -14.89 -8.69
N ARG A 92 5.91 -14.25 -7.51
CA ARG A 92 6.30 -14.92 -6.27
C ARG A 92 5.08 -15.60 -5.64
N GLN A 93 5.21 -16.87 -5.28
CA GLN A 93 4.09 -17.67 -4.77
C GLN A 93 4.44 -18.49 -3.51
N LEU A 94 5.36 -17.99 -2.67
CA LEU A 94 5.87 -18.73 -1.50
C LEU A 94 4.76 -19.23 -0.56
N TYR A 95 3.69 -18.46 -0.38
CA TYR A 95 2.53 -18.79 0.46
C TYR A 95 1.22 -18.93 -0.35
N GLY A 96 1.34 -18.99 -1.69
CA GLY A 96 0.24 -18.99 -2.65
C GLY A 96 0.35 -17.89 -3.72
N ARG A 97 -0.35 -18.05 -4.84
CA ARG A 97 -0.47 -17.04 -5.90
C ARG A 97 -1.30 -15.85 -5.39
N GLY A 98 -0.79 -14.63 -5.59
CA GLY A 98 -1.55 -13.44 -5.24
C GLY A 98 -0.70 -12.19 -5.02
N ILE A 99 -1.23 -11.29 -4.20
CA ILE A 99 -0.62 -10.00 -3.89
C ILE A 99 -0.13 -10.01 -2.44
N TYR A 100 1.18 -9.82 -2.29
CA TYR A 100 1.84 -9.78 -0.99
C TYR A 100 1.94 -8.36 -0.46
N SER A 101 1.66 -8.17 0.81
CA SER A 101 1.98 -6.95 1.55
C SER A 101 2.35 -7.26 2.99
N THR A 102 2.86 -6.26 3.70
CA THR A 102 3.30 -6.40 5.09
C THR A 102 3.00 -5.11 5.87
N TYR A 103 2.72 -5.19 7.17
CA TYR A 103 2.63 -3.99 8.01
C TYR A 103 4.01 -3.41 8.37
N ASP A 104 5.10 -4.13 8.08
CA ASP A 104 6.46 -3.71 8.33
C ASP A 104 7.07 -3.05 7.08
N ILE A 105 7.29 -1.75 7.16
CA ILE A 105 7.82 -0.98 6.03
C ILE A 105 9.25 -1.37 5.65
N GLU A 106 10.07 -1.84 6.61
CA GLU A 106 11.45 -2.25 6.33
C GLU A 106 11.48 -3.58 5.57
N GLU A 107 10.54 -4.48 5.84
CA GLU A 107 10.35 -5.69 5.05
C GLU A 107 9.92 -5.35 3.62
N ALA A 108 8.94 -4.44 3.46
CA ALA A 108 8.52 -3.98 2.13
C ALA A 108 9.67 -3.29 1.37
N PHE A 109 10.53 -2.54 2.07
CA PHE A 109 11.72 -1.90 1.50
C PHE A 109 12.65 -2.90 0.81
N GLY A 110 12.84 -4.10 1.39
CA GLY A 110 13.64 -5.17 0.78
C GLY A 110 13.16 -5.63 -0.61
N TYR A 111 11.88 -5.44 -0.91
CA TYR A 111 11.29 -5.79 -2.22
C TYR A 111 11.28 -4.63 -3.22
N SER A 112 11.49 -3.40 -2.77
CA SER A 112 11.55 -2.23 -3.65
C SER A 112 12.77 -2.25 -4.57
N LYS A 113 12.67 -1.57 -5.72
CA LYS A 113 13.76 -1.42 -6.70
C LYS A 113 14.18 0.04 -6.81
N GLU A 114 15.50 0.25 -6.92
CA GLU A 114 16.07 1.57 -7.14
C GLU A 114 15.79 2.06 -8.55
N PHE A 115 15.53 3.35 -8.69
CA PHE A 115 15.47 4.03 -9.98
C PHE A 115 16.12 5.41 -9.89
N THR A 116 16.63 5.91 -11.00
CA THR A 116 17.18 7.26 -11.09
C THR A 116 16.10 8.22 -11.58
N SER A 117 15.83 9.26 -10.79
CA SER A 117 14.86 10.30 -11.14
C SER A 117 15.38 11.12 -12.31
N LYS A 118 14.60 11.18 -13.39
CA LYS A 118 14.90 12.06 -14.54
C LYS A 118 14.79 13.55 -14.20
N LYS A 119 14.13 13.90 -13.08
CA LYS A 119 13.91 15.29 -12.67
C LYS A 119 15.14 15.91 -12.00
N ASN A 120 15.89 15.13 -11.22
CA ASN A 120 17.00 15.65 -10.40
C ASN A 120 18.25 14.77 -10.38
N GLY A 121 18.27 13.66 -11.13
CA GLY A 121 19.41 12.75 -11.22
C GLY A 121 19.67 11.90 -9.97
N LYS A 122 18.86 12.04 -8.91
CA LYS A 122 19.04 11.30 -7.66
C LYS A 122 18.38 9.92 -7.72
N LYS A 123 18.84 9.01 -6.88
CA LYS A 123 18.29 7.66 -6.77
C LYS A 123 17.17 7.60 -5.73
N TYR A 124 16.15 6.82 -6.04
CA TYR A 124 14.99 6.64 -5.18
C TYR A 124 14.52 5.19 -5.16
N ARG A 125 13.77 4.85 -4.12
CA ARG A 125 12.95 3.64 -4.02
C ARG A 125 11.50 4.02 -3.77
N VAL A 126 10.58 3.15 -4.21
CA VAL A 126 9.14 3.34 -4.03
C VAL A 126 8.49 2.17 -3.29
N LEU A 127 7.49 2.47 -2.46
CA LEU A 127 6.55 1.51 -1.91
C LEU A 127 5.12 1.98 -2.20
N MET A 128 4.21 1.03 -2.36
CA MET A 128 2.78 1.31 -2.27
C MET A 128 2.36 1.25 -0.80
N GLN A 129 1.64 2.27 -0.34
CA GLN A 129 0.96 2.27 0.94
C GLN A 129 -0.51 1.93 0.72
N ASN A 130 -0.98 0.89 1.41
CA ASN A 130 -2.26 0.26 1.17
C ASN A 130 -3.12 0.21 2.43
N ARG A 131 -4.42 0.10 2.19
CA ARG A 131 -5.41 -0.43 3.11
C ARG A 131 -5.76 -1.85 2.67
N ILE A 132 -5.71 -2.81 3.58
CA ILE A 132 -5.98 -4.23 3.27
C ILE A 132 -7.22 -4.71 4.03
N ASN A 133 -8.15 -5.35 3.32
CA ASN A 133 -9.36 -5.88 3.93
C ASN A 133 -8.98 -7.06 4.87
N PRO A 134 -9.25 -6.95 6.19
CA PRO A 134 -8.82 -7.97 7.14
C PRO A 134 -9.56 -9.31 6.97
N VAL A 135 -10.73 -9.31 6.32
CA VAL A 135 -11.52 -10.53 6.07
C VAL A 135 -10.98 -11.30 4.85
N MET A 136 -10.45 -10.58 3.86
CA MET A 136 -9.99 -11.18 2.60
C MET A 136 -8.52 -11.58 2.63
N ARG A 137 -7.73 -11.02 3.55
CA ARG A 137 -6.31 -11.35 3.66
C ARG A 137 -6.10 -12.70 4.34
N LYS A 138 -5.09 -13.42 3.86
CA LYS A 138 -4.46 -14.53 4.56
C LYS A 138 -3.22 -14.03 5.29
N VAL A 139 -3.12 -14.34 6.59
CA VAL A 139 -1.87 -14.18 7.33
C VAL A 139 -0.99 -15.40 7.04
N CYS A 140 0.20 -15.17 6.50
CA CYS A 140 1.12 -16.25 6.12
C CYS A 140 1.77 -16.90 7.36
N ASP A 141 2.52 -17.99 7.15
CA ASP A 141 3.26 -18.65 8.23
C ASP A 141 4.25 -17.68 8.89
N ARG A 142 4.93 -16.88 8.05
CA ARG A 142 5.61 -15.67 8.48
C ARG A 142 4.57 -14.57 8.76
N LYS A 143 4.32 -14.28 10.03
CA LYS A 143 3.16 -13.49 10.52
C LYS A 143 3.11 -12.03 10.07
N ASP A 144 4.26 -11.47 9.72
CA ASP A 144 4.38 -10.13 9.15
C ASP A 144 4.01 -10.06 7.66
N TYR A 145 3.70 -11.19 7.00
CA TYR A 145 3.34 -11.26 5.59
C TYR A 145 1.85 -11.55 5.44
N TRP A 146 1.17 -10.70 4.68
CA TRP A 146 -0.22 -10.84 4.30
C TRP A 146 -0.33 -11.09 2.80
N LEU A 147 -1.27 -11.95 2.43
CA LEU A 147 -1.53 -12.35 1.07
C LEU A 147 -3.01 -12.14 0.74
N ILE A 148 -3.28 -11.42 -0.34
CA ILE A 148 -4.57 -11.53 -1.04
C ILE A 148 -4.40 -12.65 -2.06
N GLU A 149 -5.01 -13.80 -1.80
CA GLU A 149 -4.94 -14.96 -2.67
C GLU A 149 -5.74 -14.71 -3.95
N ILE A 150 -5.13 -15.01 -5.09
CA ILE A 150 -5.80 -14.98 -6.40
C ILE A 150 -5.67 -16.39 -6.99
N PRO A 151 -6.76 -17.18 -7.04
CA PRO A 151 -6.71 -18.56 -7.53
C PRO A 151 -6.10 -18.67 -8.94
N GLU A 152 -5.46 -19.80 -9.22
CA GLU A 152 -4.97 -20.10 -10.56
C GLU A 152 -6.14 -20.20 -11.56
N GLY A 153 -5.92 -19.74 -12.79
CA GLY A 153 -6.98 -19.67 -13.81
C GLY A 153 -8.00 -18.54 -13.63
N THR A 154 -7.86 -17.68 -12.60
CA THR A 154 -8.72 -16.50 -12.44
C THR A 154 -8.60 -15.57 -13.64
N SER A 155 -9.75 -15.21 -14.25
CA SER A 155 -9.78 -14.27 -15.37
C SER A 155 -9.43 -12.85 -14.91
N SER A 156 -8.93 -12.00 -15.79
CA SER A 156 -8.53 -10.63 -15.43
C SER A 156 -9.67 -9.80 -14.82
N ALA A 157 -10.92 -10.01 -15.26
CA ALA A 157 -12.08 -9.32 -14.72
C ALA A 157 -12.37 -9.72 -13.26
N VAL A 158 -12.28 -11.02 -12.96
CA VAL A 158 -12.48 -11.55 -11.60
C VAL A 158 -11.31 -11.19 -10.70
N GLU A 159 -10.07 -11.23 -11.21
CA GLU A 159 -8.89 -10.79 -10.46
C GLU A 159 -9.04 -9.33 -10.02
N LYS A 160 -9.47 -8.44 -10.94
CA LYS A 160 -9.75 -7.04 -10.62
C LYS A 160 -10.80 -6.90 -9.51
N GLU A 161 -11.91 -7.65 -9.58
CA GLU A 161 -12.96 -7.60 -8.57
C GLU A 161 -12.46 -8.06 -7.19
N ILE A 162 -11.68 -9.14 -7.13
CA ILE A 162 -11.05 -9.61 -5.89
C ILE A 162 -10.14 -8.51 -5.33
N VAL A 163 -9.30 -7.92 -6.16
CA VAL A 163 -8.35 -6.89 -5.75
C VAL A 163 -9.04 -5.66 -5.18
N GLU A 164 -10.05 -5.13 -5.86
CA GLU A 164 -10.78 -3.93 -5.42
C GLU A 164 -11.52 -4.14 -4.08
N LYS A 165 -11.93 -5.38 -3.78
CA LYS A 165 -12.54 -5.77 -2.49
C LYS A 165 -11.51 -6.06 -1.39
N SER A 166 -10.24 -6.24 -1.74
CA SER A 166 -9.24 -6.84 -0.83
C SER A 166 -8.07 -5.92 -0.48
N ILE A 167 -7.56 -5.12 -1.41
CA ILE A 167 -6.40 -4.26 -1.18
C ILE A 167 -6.47 -2.97 -1.99
N ARG A 168 -6.32 -1.83 -1.32
CA ARG A 168 -6.53 -0.50 -1.89
C ARG A 168 -5.30 0.38 -1.66
N PRO A 169 -4.53 0.72 -2.71
CA PRO A 169 -3.45 1.69 -2.57
C PRO A 169 -4.03 3.08 -2.35
N TYR A 170 -3.50 3.81 -1.37
CA TYR A 170 -3.91 5.19 -1.08
C TYR A 170 -2.73 6.16 -1.04
N GLY A 171 -1.50 5.66 -1.11
CA GLY A 171 -0.31 6.50 -1.22
C GLY A 171 0.85 5.77 -1.89
N ILE A 172 1.74 6.55 -2.47
CA ILE A 172 3.08 6.12 -2.91
C ILE A 172 4.07 6.71 -1.92
N LEU A 173 4.94 5.87 -1.37
CA LEU A 173 6.05 6.31 -0.54
C LEU A 173 7.30 6.38 -1.39
N LEU A 174 7.98 7.51 -1.35
CA LEU A 174 9.22 7.79 -2.06
C LEU A 174 10.34 8.05 -1.04
N LYS A 175 11.47 7.40 -1.21
CA LYS A 175 12.66 7.60 -0.36
C LYS A 175 13.89 7.73 -1.23
N GLU A 176 14.65 8.80 -1.01
CA GLU A 176 15.97 9.01 -1.60
C GLU A 176 16.94 7.98 -0.99
N VAL A 177 17.83 7.40 -1.81
CA VAL A 177 18.81 6.38 -1.40
C VAL A 177 20.21 6.68 -1.89
#